data_AF-A0A8H3HKA1-F1
#
_entry.id   AF-A0A8H3HKA1-F1
#
_cell.length_a   1.000
_cell.length_b   1.000
_cell.length_c   1.000
_cell.angle_alpha   90.00
_cell.angle_beta   90.00
_cell.angle_gamma   90.00
#
_symmetry.space_group_name_H-M   'P 1'
#
loop_
_entity.id
_entity.type
_entity.pdbx_description
1 polymer ?
#
loop_
_entity_poly.entity_id
_entity_poly.type
_entity_poly.pdbx_seq_one_letter_code
_entity_poly.pdbx_strand_id
1 'polypeptide(L)'
;MGNRNPANITFNPVDMPLTPGTYIIHDTDSDWVLAYYSSNNRIGTWSSNQADYEKWYVKCYPGSSKYAIQDMSYKRYIAVAMKGDNPYGMEEEDASVLELEHQFQDFYLIKLAGTRRYLEHPNIKLEKNHTMVNFTNRVPLQGCSWRFERISGDTGSVLRPKPKHSGFISPTPHANTSSQVPGNLLTNDTVQQI
;
A
#
# COMPACT_ATOMS: atom_id res chain seq x y z
N MET A 1 6.50 -38.00 37.70
CA MET A 1 6.10 -36.60 37.43
C MET A 1 6.53 -36.26 36.01
N GLY A 2 5.60 -36.11 35.08
CA GLY A 2 5.91 -35.83 33.66
C GLY A 2 5.57 -34.39 33.32
N ASN A 3 6.58 -33.53 33.18
CA ASN A 3 6.39 -32.13 32.80
C ASN A 3 6.09 -32.04 31.30
N ARG A 4 4.82 -31.81 30.92
CA ARG A 4 4.46 -31.46 29.54
C ARG A 4 4.49 -29.95 29.41
N ASN A 5 5.54 -29.41 28.77
CA ASN A 5 5.52 -28.04 28.29
C ASN A 5 4.34 -27.87 27.32
N PRO A 6 3.47 -26.86 27.49
CA PRO A 6 2.57 -26.46 26.43
C PRO A 6 3.43 -25.89 25.29
N ALA A 7 3.28 -26.45 24.09
CA ALA A 7 3.93 -25.89 22.91
C ALA A 7 3.34 -24.50 22.64
N ASN A 8 4.19 -23.48 22.55
CA ASN A 8 3.79 -22.18 22.01
C ASN A 8 3.39 -22.39 20.55
N ILE A 9 2.07 -22.39 20.29
CA ILE A 9 1.52 -22.33 18.94
C ILE A 9 1.73 -20.90 18.46
N THR A 10 2.84 -20.67 17.76
CA THR A 10 3.07 -19.43 17.04
C THR A 10 2.04 -19.34 15.91
N PHE A 11 0.97 -18.57 16.14
CA PHE A 11 0.07 -18.15 15.08
C PHE A 11 0.85 -17.24 14.13
N ASN A 12 1.43 -17.82 13.09
CA ASN A 12 1.75 -17.08 11.88
C ASN A 12 0.41 -16.78 11.20
N PRO A 13 -0.05 -15.51 11.12
CA PRO A 13 -1.19 -15.19 10.28
C PRO A 13 -0.83 -15.61 8.86
N VAL A 14 -1.70 -16.41 8.24
CA VAL A 14 -1.57 -16.71 6.82
C VAL A 14 -2.03 -15.48 6.08
N ASP A 15 -1.09 -14.60 5.72
CA ASP A 15 -1.33 -13.50 4.77
C ASP A 15 -1.91 -14.11 3.49
N MET A 16 -3.23 -14.08 3.34
CA MET A 16 -3.89 -14.53 2.12
C MET A 16 -3.98 -13.35 1.14
N PRO A 17 -3.13 -13.31 0.10
CA PRO A 17 -3.14 -12.21 -0.85
C PRO A 17 -4.47 -12.17 -1.58
N LEU A 18 -5.08 -10.98 -1.66
CA LEU A 18 -6.31 -10.81 -2.42
C LEU A 18 -6.08 -11.21 -3.88
N THR A 19 -6.94 -12.09 -4.41
CA THR A 19 -6.84 -12.50 -5.82
C THR A 19 -7.22 -11.34 -6.74
N PRO A 20 -6.45 -11.00 -7.78
CA PRO A 20 -6.85 -9.97 -8.73
C PRO A 20 -8.23 -10.23 -9.37
N GLY A 21 -8.97 -9.16 -9.64
CA GLY A 21 -10.31 -9.23 -10.21
C GLY A 21 -11.08 -7.92 -10.13
N THR A 22 -12.40 -8.00 -10.32
CA THR A 22 -13.33 -6.87 -10.19
C THR A 22 -14.07 -6.95 -8.86
N TYR A 23 -14.11 -5.84 -8.14
CA TYR A 23 -14.63 -5.74 -6.78
C TYR A 23 -15.56 -4.53 -6.56
N ILE A 24 -16.53 -4.68 -5.66
CA ILE A 24 -17.05 -3.58 -4.85
C ILE A 24 -16.29 -3.60 -3.53
N ILE A 25 -15.86 -2.44 -3.06
CA ILE A 25 -15.07 -2.29 -1.83
C ILE A 25 -15.93 -1.53 -0.82
N HIS A 26 -16.31 -2.17 0.28
CA HIS A 26 -17.21 -1.60 1.30
C HIS A 26 -16.40 -1.11 2.50
N ASP A 27 -16.71 0.07 3.02
CA ASP A 27 -16.31 0.48 4.38
C ASP A 27 -17.07 -0.37 5.40
N THR A 28 -16.36 -0.95 6.36
CA THR A 28 -16.95 -1.95 7.27
C THR A 28 -17.70 -1.35 8.46
N ASP A 29 -17.54 -0.05 8.72
CA ASP A 29 -18.26 0.66 9.79
C ASP A 29 -19.61 1.24 9.34
N SER A 30 -19.74 1.58 8.04
CA SER A 30 -20.93 2.23 7.48
C SER A 30 -21.66 1.45 6.38
N ASP A 31 -21.08 0.34 5.89
CA ASP A 31 -21.51 -0.39 4.67
C ASP A 31 -21.56 0.49 3.40
N TRP A 32 -20.93 1.67 3.40
CA TRP A 32 -20.84 2.53 2.21
C TRP A 32 -19.76 2.02 1.25
N VAL A 33 -20.01 2.14 -0.05
CA VAL A 33 -19.09 1.64 -1.08
C VAL A 33 -18.06 2.69 -1.47
N LEU A 34 -16.81 2.28 -1.67
CA LEU A 34 -15.75 3.13 -2.23
C LEU A 34 -16.13 3.55 -3.65
N ALA A 35 -16.09 4.84 -3.93
CA ALA A 35 -16.57 5.45 -5.17
C ALA A 35 -15.58 6.49 -5.72
N TYR A 36 -15.49 6.58 -7.04
CA TYR A 36 -14.74 7.64 -7.74
C TYR A 36 -15.64 8.79 -8.20
N TYR A 37 -15.23 10.02 -7.89
CA TYR A 37 -15.96 11.26 -8.17
C TYR A 37 -15.29 12.02 -9.31
N SER A 38 -15.78 11.80 -10.52
CA SER A 38 -15.26 12.44 -11.74
C SER A 38 -15.39 13.96 -11.75
N SER A 39 -16.37 14.52 -11.06
CA SER A 39 -16.65 15.97 -11.02
C SER A 39 -15.56 16.81 -10.33
N ASN A 40 -14.78 16.20 -9.43
CA ASN A 40 -13.71 16.86 -8.68
C ASN A 40 -12.41 16.03 -8.60
N ASN A 41 -12.34 14.93 -9.36
CA ASN A 41 -11.26 13.94 -9.34
C ASN A 41 -10.92 13.45 -7.93
N ARG A 42 -11.93 13.08 -7.13
CA ARG A 42 -11.73 12.55 -5.76
C ARG A 42 -12.15 11.10 -5.64
N ILE A 43 -11.71 10.49 -4.53
CA ILE A 43 -12.15 9.17 -4.10
C ILE A 43 -12.78 9.35 -2.71
N GLY A 44 -13.86 8.62 -2.47
CA GLY A 44 -14.65 8.69 -1.25
C GLY A 44 -15.52 7.46 -1.10
N THR A 45 -16.51 7.52 -0.22
CA THR A 45 -17.56 6.52 -0.03
C THR A 45 -18.91 7.10 -0.41
N TRP A 46 -19.80 6.27 -0.97
CA TRP A 46 -21.18 6.62 -1.35
C TRP A 46 -22.17 5.63 -0.71
N SER A 47 -23.36 6.10 -0.32
CA SER A 47 -24.37 5.29 0.38
C SER A 47 -25.33 4.52 -0.53
N SER A 48 -25.13 4.57 -1.85
CA SER A 48 -25.85 3.77 -2.86
C SER A 48 -24.87 2.78 -3.50
N ASN A 49 -25.38 1.70 -4.09
CA ASN A 49 -24.57 0.53 -4.48
C ASN A 49 -24.94 -0.01 -5.88
N GLN A 50 -25.10 0.87 -6.87
CA GLN A 50 -25.62 0.51 -8.20
C GLN A 50 -24.90 1.19 -9.38
N ALA A 51 -23.83 1.96 -9.16
CA ALA A 51 -23.13 2.67 -10.22
C ALA A 51 -21.82 2.01 -10.64
N ASP A 52 -21.43 2.15 -11.91
CA ASP A 52 -20.16 1.60 -12.42
C ASP A 52 -18.93 2.32 -11.85
N TYR A 53 -19.08 3.49 -11.21
CA TYR A 53 -17.99 4.22 -10.53
C TYR A 53 -17.75 3.74 -9.09
N GLU A 54 -18.51 2.73 -8.64
CA GLU A 54 -18.37 2.03 -7.36
C GLU A 54 -17.66 0.67 -7.54
N LYS A 55 -17.32 0.33 -8.80
CA LYS A 55 -16.69 -0.93 -9.20
C LYS A 55 -15.23 -0.71 -9.58
N TRP A 56 -14.36 -1.58 -9.06
CA TRP A 56 -12.92 -1.41 -9.13
C TRP A 56 -12.22 -2.65 -9.67
N TYR A 57 -11.32 -2.48 -10.64
CA TYR A 57 -10.31 -3.49 -10.94
C TYR A 57 -9.22 -3.42 -9.87
N VAL A 58 -9.05 -4.51 -9.13
CA VAL A 58 -7.93 -4.70 -8.21
C VAL A 58 -6.89 -5.55 -8.92
N LYS A 59 -5.76 -4.92 -9.26
CA LYS A 59 -4.71 -5.50 -10.10
C LYS A 59 -3.43 -5.71 -9.30
N CYS A 60 -2.73 -6.82 -9.52
CA CYS A 60 -1.42 -7.07 -8.94
C CYS A 60 -0.31 -6.70 -9.93
N TYR A 61 0.76 -6.06 -9.45
CA TYR A 61 1.95 -5.80 -10.28
C TYR A 61 2.65 -7.13 -10.62
N PRO A 62 3.10 -7.35 -11.88
CA PRO A 62 3.77 -8.59 -12.27
C PRO A 62 4.99 -8.91 -11.40
N GLY A 63 5.04 -10.13 -10.85
CA GLY A 63 6.13 -10.59 -9.97
C GLY A 63 6.19 -9.91 -8.60
N SER A 64 5.08 -9.33 -8.13
CA SER A 64 4.98 -8.59 -6.87
C SER A 64 3.83 -9.07 -5.99
N SER A 65 3.81 -8.64 -4.73
CA SER A 65 2.66 -8.70 -3.82
C SER A 65 1.98 -7.34 -3.64
N LYS A 66 2.29 -6.37 -4.51
CA LYS A 66 1.74 -5.01 -4.49
C LYS A 66 0.65 -4.84 -5.53
N TYR A 67 -0.30 -3.97 -5.22
CA TYR A 67 -1.51 -3.77 -5.99
C TYR A 67 -1.62 -2.34 -6.55
N ALA A 68 -2.45 -2.19 -7.57
CA ALA A 68 -3.06 -0.93 -7.97
C ALA A 68 -4.57 -1.14 -8.08
N ILE A 69 -5.34 -0.12 -7.71
CA ILE A 69 -6.81 -0.14 -7.73
C ILE A 69 -7.27 0.89 -8.78
N GLN A 70 -8.07 0.44 -9.76
CA GLN A 70 -8.55 1.26 -10.88
C GLN A 70 -10.08 1.30 -10.92
N ASP A 71 -10.67 2.49 -10.96
CA ASP A 71 -12.09 2.68 -11.23
C ASP A 71 -12.43 2.16 -12.64
N MET A 72 -13.49 1.36 -12.77
CA MET A 72 -13.89 0.78 -14.05
C MET A 72 -14.41 1.82 -15.05
N SER A 73 -15.12 2.84 -14.57
CA SER A 73 -15.87 3.79 -15.42
C SER A 73 -14.96 4.76 -16.17
N TYR A 74 -14.12 5.46 -15.43
CA TYR A 74 -13.23 6.52 -15.90
C TYR A 74 -11.78 6.05 -16.06
N LYS A 75 -11.51 4.77 -15.74
CA LYS A 75 -10.19 4.11 -15.88
C LYS A 75 -9.10 4.78 -15.03
N ARG A 76 -9.48 5.48 -13.98
CA ARG A 76 -8.59 6.22 -13.08
C ARG A 76 -8.08 5.33 -11.96
N TYR A 77 -6.77 5.38 -11.71
CA TYR A 77 -6.14 4.67 -10.61
C TYR A 77 -6.14 5.52 -9.34
N ILE A 78 -6.24 4.86 -8.17
CA ILE A 78 -6.04 5.51 -6.87
C ILE A 78 -4.61 6.03 -6.79
N ALA A 79 -4.46 7.34 -6.59
CA ALA A 79 -3.18 8.01 -6.37
C ALA A 79 -3.23 8.95 -5.16
N VAL A 80 -2.07 9.21 -4.58
CA VAL A 80 -1.88 10.10 -3.42
C VAL A 80 -0.64 10.96 -3.66
N ALA A 81 -0.76 12.26 -3.46
CA ALA A 81 0.33 13.20 -3.67
C ALA A 81 1.36 13.06 -2.55
N MET A 82 2.66 13.26 -2.83
CA MET A 82 3.73 13.09 -1.83
C MET A 82 3.53 13.87 -0.52
N LYS A 83 2.79 14.98 -0.55
CA LYS A 83 2.45 15.84 0.61
C LYS A 83 0.94 15.88 0.91
N GLY A 84 0.16 15.02 0.27
CA GLY A 84 -1.29 14.98 0.40
C GLY A 84 -1.76 13.74 1.16
N ASP A 85 -2.95 13.85 1.74
CA ASP A 85 -3.63 12.76 2.42
C ASP A 85 -4.87 12.31 1.66
N ASN A 86 -5.48 13.21 0.88
CA ASN A 86 -6.71 12.93 0.15
C ASN A 86 -6.38 12.27 -1.19
N PRO A 87 -6.78 11.01 -1.44
CA PRO A 87 -6.57 10.35 -2.72
C PRO A 87 -7.39 10.99 -3.84
N TYR A 88 -6.93 10.75 -5.07
CA TYR A 88 -7.51 11.24 -6.32
C TYR A 88 -7.24 10.25 -7.44
N GLY A 89 -7.92 10.42 -8.57
CA GLY A 89 -7.75 9.59 -9.76
C GLY A 89 -6.59 10.06 -10.65
N MET A 90 -5.75 9.12 -11.10
CA MET A 90 -4.65 9.37 -12.04
C MET A 90 -4.56 8.30 -13.13
N GLU A 91 -3.65 8.50 -14.08
CA GLU A 91 -3.21 7.45 -15.01
C GLU A 91 -2.34 6.40 -14.30
N GLU A 92 -2.07 5.28 -14.97
CA GLU A 92 -1.38 4.11 -14.40
C GLU A 92 0.05 4.39 -13.91
N GLU A 93 0.77 5.28 -14.59
CA GLU A 93 2.15 5.66 -14.25
C GLU A 93 2.26 6.35 -12.89
N ASP A 94 1.29 7.22 -12.57
CA ASP A 94 1.20 7.97 -11.32
C ASP A 94 0.36 7.27 -10.23
N ALA A 95 -0.21 6.10 -10.53
CA ALA A 95 -0.96 5.28 -9.57
C ALA A 95 -0.16 5.01 -8.29
N SER A 96 -0.80 5.08 -7.13
CA SER A 96 -0.18 4.66 -5.87
C SER A 96 0.05 3.14 -5.88
N VAL A 97 1.22 2.72 -5.40
CA VAL A 97 1.51 1.31 -5.16
C VAL A 97 0.96 0.94 -3.79
N LEU A 98 0.10 -0.07 -3.73
CA LEU A 98 -0.66 -0.43 -2.54
C LEU A 98 -0.26 -1.80 -1.97
N GLU A 99 -0.38 -1.91 -0.66
CA GLU A 99 -0.35 -3.14 0.12
C GLU A 99 -1.79 -3.43 0.58
N LEU A 100 -2.24 -4.67 0.43
CA LEU A 100 -3.53 -5.14 0.92
C LEU A 100 -3.26 -6.12 2.07
N GLU A 101 -3.32 -5.61 3.30
CA GLU A 101 -3.01 -6.42 4.49
C GLU A 101 -4.28 -7.17 4.92
N HIS A 102 -4.24 -8.51 4.86
CA HIS A 102 -5.38 -9.34 5.23
C HIS A 102 -5.68 -9.22 6.73
N GLN A 103 -6.97 -9.17 7.09
CA GLN A 103 -7.40 -9.15 8.50
C GLN A 103 -8.14 -10.45 8.84
N PHE A 104 -9.28 -10.69 8.20
CA PHE A 104 -10.06 -11.92 8.30
C PHE A 104 -11.01 -12.02 7.10
N GLN A 105 -11.41 -13.23 6.68
CA GLN A 105 -12.33 -13.43 5.55
C GLN A 105 -11.92 -12.60 4.30
N ASP A 106 -12.81 -11.73 3.82
CA ASP A 106 -12.63 -10.77 2.72
C ASP A 106 -12.33 -9.33 3.19
N PHE A 107 -11.91 -9.16 4.45
CA PHE A 107 -11.59 -7.88 5.07
C PHE A 107 -10.09 -7.60 5.01
N TYR A 108 -9.73 -6.41 4.51
CA TYR A 108 -8.35 -5.97 4.31
C TYR A 108 -8.15 -4.53 4.77
N LEU A 109 -6.92 -4.17 5.09
CA LEU A 109 -6.47 -2.78 5.17
C LEU A 109 -5.85 -2.37 3.82
N ILE A 110 -6.22 -1.20 3.29
CA ILE A 110 -5.62 -0.64 2.07
C ILE A 110 -4.52 0.33 2.48
N LYS A 111 -3.26 -0.01 2.19
CA LYS A 111 -2.08 0.69 2.72
C LYS A 111 -1.18 1.22 1.60
N LEU A 112 -0.61 2.42 1.76
CA LEU A 112 0.42 2.92 0.83
C LEU A 112 1.73 2.16 1.05
N ALA A 113 2.23 1.52 0.00
CA ALA A 113 3.37 0.61 0.09
C ALA A 113 4.63 1.28 0.64
N GLY A 114 5.33 0.59 1.53
CA GLY A 114 6.54 1.12 2.20
C GLY A 114 6.28 2.24 3.24
N THR A 115 5.01 2.53 3.57
CA THR A 115 4.64 3.52 4.60
C THR A 115 3.86 2.88 5.75
N ARG A 116 3.40 3.68 6.72
CA ARG A 116 2.40 3.27 7.72
C ARG A 116 1.06 3.99 7.50
N ARG A 117 0.71 4.26 6.25
CA ARG A 117 -0.49 5.04 5.89
C ARG A 117 -1.59 4.15 5.33
N TYR A 118 -2.77 4.21 5.94
CA TYR A 118 -3.94 3.39 5.63
C TYR A 118 -5.09 4.24 5.09
N LEU A 119 -5.87 3.70 4.15
CA LEU A 119 -7.08 4.35 3.67
C LEU A 119 -8.13 4.33 4.80
N GLU A 120 -8.51 5.52 5.26
CA GLU A 120 -9.45 5.79 6.33
C GLU A 120 -10.74 6.37 5.71
N HIS A 121 -11.87 5.76 6.02
CA HIS A 121 -13.15 6.43 6.03
C HIS A 121 -13.25 7.20 7.36
N PRO A 122 -13.37 8.55 7.36
CA PRO A 122 -13.24 9.34 8.58
C PRO A 122 -14.44 9.20 9.54
N ASN A 123 -15.41 8.34 9.25
CA ASN A 123 -16.60 8.03 10.05
C ASN A 123 -17.44 9.25 10.47
N ILE A 124 -17.33 10.34 9.70
CA ILE A 124 -18.16 11.52 9.85
C ILE A 124 -19.50 11.24 9.17
N LYS A 125 -20.56 11.06 9.96
CA LYS A 125 -21.94 11.06 9.47
C LYS A 125 -22.33 12.46 9.03
N LEU A 126 -21.90 12.84 7.83
CA LEU A 126 -22.39 14.04 7.15
C LEU A 126 -23.84 13.83 6.72
N GLU A 127 -24.62 14.90 6.64
CA GLU A 127 -25.98 14.90 6.06
C GLU A 127 -25.99 14.63 4.54
N LYS A 128 -24.82 14.39 3.95
CA LYS A 128 -24.62 14.06 2.54
C LYS A 128 -24.38 12.56 2.42
N ASN A 129 -24.93 11.96 1.37
CA ASN A 129 -24.74 10.56 0.99
C ASN A 129 -23.31 10.21 0.52
N HIS A 130 -22.31 11.05 0.85
CA HIS A 130 -20.91 10.85 0.51
C HIS A 130 -19.94 11.46 1.50
N THR A 131 -18.82 10.78 1.69
CA THR A 131 -17.70 11.20 2.52
C THR A 131 -16.40 10.99 1.75
N MET A 132 -15.48 11.97 1.76
CA MET A 132 -14.17 11.78 1.15
C MET A 132 -13.30 10.93 2.07
N VAL A 133 -12.58 9.95 1.51
CA VAL A 133 -11.59 9.15 2.25
C VAL A 133 -10.24 9.87 2.28
N ASN A 134 -9.35 9.44 3.16
CA ASN A 134 -7.99 9.97 3.31
C ASN A 134 -7.00 8.84 3.65
N PHE A 135 -5.70 9.07 3.48
CA PHE A 135 -4.66 8.15 3.92
C PHE A 135 -4.07 8.60 5.26
N THR A 136 -4.44 7.93 6.34
CA THR A 136 -4.09 8.27 7.73
C THR A 136 -2.86 7.52 8.21
N ASN A 137 -2.04 8.11 9.07
CA ASN A 137 -0.90 7.43 9.71
C ASN A 137 -1.25 6.79 11.07
N ARG A 138 -2.53 6.83 11.44
CA ARG A 138 -3.05 6.15 12.64
C ARG A 138 -2.82 4.65 12.49
N VAL A 139 -2.43 4.01 13.59
CA VAL A 139 -2.48 2.54 13.74
C VAL A 139 -3.90 2.10 13.34
N PRO A 140 -4.11 0.95 12.65
CA PRO A 140 -5.43 0.56 12.17
C PRO A 140 -6.49 0.65 13.27
N LEU A 141 -7.37 1.64 13.08
CA LEU A 141 -8.48 2.00 13.95
C LEU A 141 -9.78 1.85 13.14
N GLN A 142 -10.89 2.07 13.82
CA GLN A 142 -12.20 2.27 13.22
C GLN A 142 -12.11 3.19 11.98
N GLY A 143 -12.69 2.77 10.85
CA GLY A 143 -12.65 3.44 9.55
C GLY A 143 -11.56 2.95 8.58
N CYS A 144 -10.63 2.08 8.99
CA CYS A 144 -9.53 1.62 8.12
C CYS A 144 -9.75 0.22 7.51
N SER A 145 -10.82 -0.49 7.86
CA SER A 145 -11.09 -1.85 7.39
C SER A 145 -12.10 -1.85 6.24
N TRP A 146 -11.76 -2.59 5.19
CA TRP A 146 -12.49 -2.60 3.92
C TRP A 146 -12.83 -4.05 3.52
N ARG A 147 -14.10 -4.32 3.22
CA ARG A 147 -14.57 -5.62 2.72
C ARG A 147 -14.54 -5.65 1.18
N PHE A 148 -13.88 -6.65 0.61
CA PHE A 148 -13.70 -6.81 -0.83
C PHE A 148 -14.69 -7.83 -1.42
N GLU A 149 -15.87 -7.35 -1.85
CA GLU A 149 -16.87 -8.18 -2.52
C GLU A 149 -16.50 -8.41 -3.98
N ARG A 150 -16.13 -9.64 -4.35
CA ARG A 150 -15.72 -9.98 -5.71
C ARG A 150 -16.92 -10.15 -6.65
N ILE A 151 -17.00 -9.31 -7.68
CA ILE A 151 -18.00 -9.43 -8.76
C ILE A 151 -17.50 -10.36 -9.87
N SER A 152 -16.21 -10.28 -10.22
CA SER A 152 -15.67 -11.04 -11.36
C SER A 152 -14.17 -11.38 -11.22
N GLY A 153 -13.71 -12.28 -12.09
CA GLY A 153 -12.29 -12.59 -12.26
C GLY A 153 -11.54 -11.64 -13.20
N ASP A 154 -12.23 -10.71 -13.86
CA ASP A 154 -11.61 -9.77 -14.80
C ASP A 154 -10.84 -8.67 -14.08
N THR A 155 -9.64 -8.36 -14.58
CA THR A 155 -8.75 -7.29 -14.12
C THR A 155 -8.62 -6.15 -15.13
N GLY A 156 -9.31 -6.23 -16.27
CA GLY A 156 -9.03 -5.40 -17.43
C GLY A 156 -7.59 -5.61 -17.92
N SER A 157 -6.95 -4.55 -18.41
CA SER A 157 -5.56 -4.61 -18.88
C SER A 157 -4.57 -4.93 -17.77
N VAL A 158 -3.57 -5.77 -18.09
CA VAL A 158 -2.41 -6.04 -17.24
C VAL A 158 -1.64 -4.74 -16.95
N LEU A 159 -1.20 -4.57 -15.71
CA LEU A 159 -0.35 -3.43 -15.30
C LEU A 159 1.00 -3.47 -16.03
N ARG A 160 1.42 -2.32 -16.53
CA ARG A 160 2.80 -2.10 -16.96
C ARG A 160 3.73 -2.27 -15.74
N PRO A 161 4.92 -2.87 -15.91
CA PRO A 161 5.95 -2.82 -14.88
C PRO A 161 6.25 -1.35 -14.56
N LYS A 162 6.12 -0.94 -13.29
CA LYS A 162 6.57 0.40 -12.89
C LYS A 162 8.06 0.54 -13.26
N PRO A 163 8.47 1.64 -13.91
CA PRO A 163 9.89 1.95 -14.04
C PRO A 163 10.52 1.87 -12.67
N LYS A 164 11.65 1.17 -12.54
CA LYS A 164 12.48 1.27 -11.34
C LYS A 164 13.04 2.68 -11.32
N HIS A 165 12.34 3.62 -10.69
CA HIS A 165 12.96 4.88 -10.32
C HIS A 165 14.16 4.55 -9.44
N SER A 166 15.36 4.75 -9.99
CA SER A 166 16.65 4.62 -9.32
C SER A 166 16.76 5.73 -8.29
N GLY A 167 16.01 5.57 -7.20
CA GLY A 167 15.72 6.61 -6.20
C GLY A 167 15.50 6.04 -4.80
N PHE A 168 15.80 4.77 -4.57
CA PHE A 168 16.09 4.23 -3.25
C PHE A 168 17.50 3.66 -3.27
N ILE A 169 18.49 4.52 -2.98
CA ILE A 169 19.79 4.07 -2.53
C ILE A 169 19.55 3.46 -1.15
N SER A 170 19.37 2.14 -1.11
CA SER A 170 19.65 1.41 0.12
C SER A 170 21.13 1.64 0.42
N PRO A 171 21.51 2.13 1.61
CA PRO A 171 22.92 2.16 1.99
C PRO A 171 23.36 0.71 2.16
N THR A 172 23.89 0.11 1.08
CA THR A 172 24.70 -1.10 1.18
C THR A 172 25.81 -0.80 2.18
N PRO A 173 25.94 -1.58 3.28
CA PRO A 173 27.09 -1.43 4.15
C PRO A 173 28.31 -1.75 3.31
N HIS A 174 29.12 -0.74 3.00
CA HIS A 174 30.43 -0.99 2.42
C HIS A 174 31.22 -1.78 3.46
N ALA A 175 31.40 -3.07 3.19
CA ALA A 175 32.42 -3.86 3.85
C ALA A 175 33.77 -3.22 3.48
N ASN A 176 34.27 -2.38 4.37
CA ASN A 176 35.61 -1.82 4.24
C ASN A 176 36.61 -2.95 4.41
N THR A 177 36.97 -3.59 3.29
CA THR A 177 38.08 -4.54 3.23
C THR A 177 39.38 -3.78 3.42
N SER A 178 39.69 -3.48 4.69
CA SER A 178 40.97 -2.93 5.11
C SER A 178 42.05 -3.97 4.80
N SER A 179 42.75 -3.77 3.68
CA SER A 179 43.95 -4.54 3.36
C SER A 179 45.07 -4.08 4.29
N GLN A 180 45.29 -4.82 5.38
CA GLN A 180 46.47 -4.66 6.21
C GLN A 180 47.70 -5.10 5.40
N VAL A 181 48.52 -4.13 5.01
CA VAL A 181 49.91 -4.40 4.60
C VAL A 181 50.76 -4.45 5.88
N PRO A 182 51.52 -5.53 6.15
CA PRO A 182 52.37 -5.61 7.33
C PRO A 182 53.58 -4.68 7.18
N GLY A 183 53.87 -3.91 8.23
CA GLY A 183 54.98 -2.96 8.22
C GLY A 183 56.34 -3.60 8.51
N ASN A 184 57.38 -2.98 7.96
CA ASN A 184 58.71 -2.82 8.58
C ASN A 184 59.36 -1.60 7.91
N LEU A 185 59.65 -0.51 8.66
CA LEU A 185 60.89 -0.27 9.39
C LEU A 185 62.09 0.04 8.47
N LEU A 186 62.35 1.34 8.23
CA LEU A 186 63.71 1.91 8.17
C LEU A 186 63.70 3.46 8.19
N THR A 187 64.27 3.96 9.28
CA THR A 187 64.80 5.29 9.61
C THR A 187 65.29 6.21 8.47
N ASN A 188 65.02 7.53 8.53
CA ASN A 188 65.99 8.50 9.09
C ASN A 188 65.50 9.97 9.06
N ASP A 189 66.13 10.79 9.89
CA ASP A 189 65.93 12.24 10.08
C ASP A 189 66.15 13.11 8.82
N THR A 190 65.52 14.30 8.77
CA THR A 190 66.21 15.62 8.95
C THR A 190 65.35 16.82 8.50
N VAL A 191 64.90 17.61 9.48
CA VAL A 191 64.96 19.09 9.63
C VAL A 191 64.96 20.04 8.39
N GLN A 192 64.15 21.12 8.48
CA GLN A 192 64.19 22.38 7.67
C GLN A 192 63.89 22.20 6.15
N GLN A 193 63.65 23.20 5.32
CA GLN A 193 63.42 24.65 5.45
C GLN A 193 62.34 25.01 4.37
N ILE A 194 61.57 26.09 4.45
CA ILE A 194 61.60 27.23 5.37
C ILE A 194 60.36 27.20 6.26
#